data_AF-F1MUF2-F1
#
_entry.id   AF-F1MUF2-F1
#
_cell.length_a   1.000
_cell.length_b   1.000
_cell.length_c   1.000
_cell.angle_alpha   90.00
_cell.angle_beta   90.00
_cell.angle_gamma   90.00
#
_symmetry.space_group_name_H-M   'P 1'
#
loop_
_entity.id
_entity.type
_entity.pdbx_description
1 polymer ?
#
loop_
_entity_poly.entity_id
_entity_poly.type
_entity_poly.pdbx_seq_one_letter_code
_entity_poly.pdbx_strand_id
1 'polypeptide(L)'
;VDSLEKTLMLGGIGGRRRRGRQRMRWLDGITDSMDMSLSELWELPNPYQQSVSLAVGFMLSFCLCGNNPEVVVDFCMGIEEGSNIAFHFRVYTNSMVVMNSFQEGGWQEEKRMFSDPFMPGQPFELRFLVLENEYKVFVNNESFCQFAHRLPIQSVKMLKVRGDTVLTSVDTF
;
A
#
# COMPACT_ATOMS: atom_id res chain seq x y z
N VAL A 1 -47.09 47.63 50.53
CA VAL A 1 -47.22 49.07 50.82
C VAL A 1 -45.80 49.61 50.81
N ASP A 2 -45.28 49.81 49.59
CA ASP A 2 -45.14 51.13 48.93
C ASP A 2 -43.91 51.85 49.52
N SER A 3 -42.96 52.42 48.78
CA SER A 3 -43.07 53.03 47.45
C SER A 3 -41.70 53.54 46.96
N LEU A 4 -41.55 53.60 45.63
CA LEU A 4 -40.74 54.56 44.82
C LEU A 4 -39.19 54.52 44.93
N GLU A 5 -38.36 54.72 43.90
CA GLU A 5 -38.47 55.21 42.51
C GLU A 5 -37.14 54.85 41.79
N LYS A 6 -37.10 54.13 40.66
CA LYS A 6 -37.18 54.56 39.24
C LYS A 6 -36.35 55.81 38.83
N THR A 7 -35.38 55.58 37.94
CA THR A 7 -34.78 56.53 36.98
C THR A 7 -34.12 55.69 35.88
N LEU A 8 -34.20 55.91 34.57
CA LEU A 8 -35.13 56.56 33.63
C LEU A 8 -34.68 56.02 32.25
N MET A 9 -35.61 55.67 31.35
CA MET A 9 -35.34 55.23 29.97
C MET A 9 -35.67 56.37 29.00
N LEU A 10 -34.74 56.75 28.12
CA LEU A 10 -34.93 57.39 26.79
C LEU A 10 -33.61 57.19 26.04
N GLY A 11 -33.47 56.79 24.78
CA GLY A 11 -34.32 56.54 23.63
C GLY A 11 -33.34 56.36 22.43
N GLY A 12 -33.72 55.57 21.41
CA GLY A 12 -32.89 55.31 20.21
C GLY A 12 -32.59 56.57 19.38
N ILE A 13 -32.02 56.57 18.18
CA ILE A 13 -32.03 55.62 17.06
C ILE A 13 -30.95 56.14 16.05
N GLY A 14 -30.25 55.27 15.31
CA GLY A 14 -29.89 55.58 13.90
C GLY A 14 -28.42 55.54 13.45
N GLY A 15 -27.98 54.37 12.97
CA GLY A 15 -27.42 54.20 11.60
C GLY A 15 -25.91 54.41 11.32
N ARG A 16 -25.23 53.33 10.87
CA ARG A 16 -24.81 53.07 9.45
C ARG A 16 -23.42 52.37 9.30
N ARG A 17 -23.49 51.06 9.00
CA ARG A 17 -22.63 50.17 8.17
C ARG A 17 -21.09 50.36 8.11
N ARG A 18 -20.32 49.27 8.33
CA ARG A 18 -19.61 48.47 7.27
C ARG A 18 -18.82 47.26 7.81
N ARG A 19 -18.74 46.25 6.92
CA ARG A 19 -18.03 44.94 6.93
C ARG A 19 -16.65 44.91 7.61
N GLY A 20 -16.29 43.74 8.15
CA GLY A 20 -14.89 43.32 8.20
C GLY A 20 -14.54 42.22 9.18
N ARG A 21 -14.48 40.99 8.67
CA ARG A 21 -13.34 40.05 8.84
C ARG A 21 -12.87 39.83 10.28
N GLN A 22 -13.33 38.73 10.88
CA GLN A 22 -12.81 38.24 12.14
C GLN A 22 -11.31 37.90 12.02
N ARG A 23 -10.52 38.56 12.87
CA ARG A 23 -9.08 38.37 13.08
C ARG A 23 -8.84 37.04 13.79
N MET A 24 -7.79 36.36 13.34
CA MET A 24 -7.25 35.09 13.80
C MET A 24 -6.89 35.10 15.31
N ARG A 25 -6.91 33.92 15.93
CA ARG A 25 -5.85 33.54 16.88
C ARG A 25 -5.20 32.26 16.36
N TRP A 26 -3.94 32.44 16.05
CA TRP A 26 -3.04 31.54 15.35
C TRP A 26 -2.39 30.65 16.41
N LEU A 27 -3.09 29.60 16.89
CA LEU A 27 -2.51 28.63 17.85
C LEU A 27 -3.00 27.18 17.70
N ASP A 28 -3.66 26.79 16.60
CA ASP A 28 -4.00 25.37 16.34
C ASP A 28 -3.05 24.70 15.31
N GLY A 29 -1.99 25.42 14.91
CA GLY A 29 -1.08 25.05 13.81
C GLY A 29 -0.08 23.91 14.07
N ILE A 30 -0.33 23.01 15.03
CA ILE A 30 0.48 21.78 15.19
C ILE A 30 -0.39 20.51 15.16
N THR A 31 -1.72 20.60 15.21
CA THR A 31 -2.58 19.40 15.12
C THR A 31 -3.33 19.26 13.80
N ASP A 32 -3.47 20.33 13.01
CA ASP A 32 -4.21 20.32 11.72
C ASP A 32 -3.40 19.78 10.52
N SER A 33 -2.11 19.44 10.68
CA SER A 33 -1.33 18.82 9.59
C SER A 33 -1.52 17.30 9.49
N MET A 34 -2.11 16.67 10.50
CA MET A 34 -2.41 15.23 10.51
C MET A 34 -3.90 14.93 10.26
N ASP A 35 -4.71 15.95 9.97
CA ASP A 35 -6.13 15.82 9.62
C ASP A 35 -6.39 15.97 8.10
N MET A 36 -5.34 15.85 7.29
CA MET A 36 -5.48 15.69 5.85
C MET A 36 -5.77 14.21 5.53
N SER A 37 -7.06 13.92 5.34
CA SER A 37 -7.66 12.75 4.70
C SER A 37 -7.52 11.38 5.38
N LEU A 38 -8.03 11.28 6.60
CA LEU A 38 -8.63 10.07 7.17
C LEU A 38 -9.95 9.70 6.46
N SER A 39 -9.97 9.77 5.13
CA SER A 39 -11.03 9.23 4.29
C SER A 39 -10.56 7.89 3.75
N GLU A 40 -11.00 6.81 4.40
CA GLU A 40 -11.05 5.46 3.82
C GLU A 40 -9.72 4.97 3.22
N LEU A 41 -8.79 4.54 4.08
CA LEU A 41 -7.74 3.59 3.68
C LEU A 41 -8.46 2.29 3.29
N TRP A 42 -8.87 2.16 2.05
CA TRP A 42 -9.51 0.96 1.55
C TRP A 42 -8.45 -0.14 1.45
N GLU A 43 -8.64 -1.21 2.22
CA GLU A 43 -7.83 -2.41 2.06
C GLU A 43 -8.14 -3.01 0.68
N LEU A 44 -7.10 -3.41 -0.06
CA LEU A 44 -7.28 -4.12 -1.31
C LEU A 44 -7.83 -5.53 -1.04
N PRO A 45 -8.67 -6.08 -1.94
CA PRO A 45 -9.16 -7.44 -1.80
C PRO A 45 -8.01 -8.44 -1.61
N ASN A 46 -8.18 -9.40 -0.71
CA ASN A 46 -7.25 -10.51 -0.51
C ASN A 46 -7.98 -11.83 -0.78
N PRO A 47 -7.63 -12.60 -1.83
CA PRO A 47 -6.50 -12.37 -2.74
C PRO A 47 -6.72 -11.21 -3.72
N TYR A 48 -5.66 -10.46 -3.99
CA TYR A 48 -5.62 -9.41 -5.01
C TYR A 48 -5.18 -10.00 -6.35
N GLN A 49 -5.79 -9.53 -7.45
CA GLN A 49 -5.45 -9.95 -8.80
C GLN A 49 -5.44 -8.75 -9.76
N GLN A 50 -4.45 -8.71 -10.65
CA GLN A 50 -4.32 -7.63 -11.64
C GLN A 50 -3.75 -8.16 -12.96
N SER A 51 -4.43 -7.85 -14.06
CA SER A 51 -3.91 -8.11 -15.40
C SER A 51 -2.69 -7.22 -15.66
N VAL A 52 -1.60 -7.80 -16.15
CA VAL A 52 -0.33 -7.11 -16.40
C VAL A 52 0.27 -7.50 -17.76
N SER A 53 1.12 -6.64 -18.30
CA SER A 53 1.97 -6.93 -19.45
C SER A 53 3.37 -6.47 -19.14
N LEU A 54 4.27 -7.41 -18.85
CA LEU A 54 5.62 -7.07 -18.42
C LEU A 54 6.50 -6.63 -19.59
N ALA A 55 7.37 -5.66 -19.32
CA ALA A 55 8.47 -5.25 -20.19
C ALA A 55 9.73 -5.06 -19.34
N VAL A 56 10.90 -5.01 -19.98
CA VAL A 56 12.13 -4.64 -19.28
C VAL A 56 12.00 -3.21 -18.74
N GLY A 57 12.32 -3.02 -17.47
CA GLY A 57 12.14 -1.77 -16.74
C GLY A 57 10.82 -1.66 -15.96
N PHE A 58 9.86 -2.57 -16.19
CA PHE A 58 8.59 -2.58 -15.47
C PHE A 58 8.81 -2.79 -13.98
N MET A 59 8.22 -1.93 -13.14
CA MET A 59 8.32 -2.02 -11.69
C MET A 59 6.96 -2.15 -11.02
N LEU A 60 6.82 -3.13 -10.13
CA LEU A 60 5.68 -3.28 -9.22
C LEU A 60 6.10 -2.88 -7.81
N SER A 61 5.24 -2.15 -7.10
CA SER A 61 5.36 -1.90 -5.67
C SER A 61 4.10 -2.30 -4.92
N PHE A 62 4.28 -2.89 -3.74
CA PHE A 62 3.24 -3.28 -2.82
C PHE A 62 3.55 -2.70 -1.44
N CYS A 63 2.57 -2.03 -0.83
CA CYS A 63 2.61 -1.70 0.59
C CYS A 63 1.81 -2.76 1.36
N LEU A 64 2.48 -3.49 2.26
CA LEU A 64 1.88 -4.58 3.03
C LEU A 64 2.07 -4.35 4.53
N CYS A 65 1.10 -4.77 5.34
CA CYS A 65 1.25 -4.83 6.80
C CYS A 65 0.54 -6.07 7.36
N GLY A 66 1.08 -6.67 8.42
CA GLY A 66 0.45 -7.83 9.05
C GLY A 66 1.21 -8.30 10.27
N ASN A 67 0.51 -8.86 11.26
CA ASN A 67 1.12 -9.47 12.44
C ASN A 67 1.83 -10.79 12.13
N ASN A 68 1.59 -11.34 10.94
CA ASN A 68 2.17 -12.57 10.47
C ASN A 68 2.47 -12.44 8.98
N PRO A 69 3.66 -11.96 8.57
CA PRO A 69 3.91 -11.46 7.22
C PRO A 69 4.12 -12.57 6.19
N GLU A 70 3.25 -13.58 6.19
CA GLU A 70 3.17 -14.56 5.13
C GLU A 70 2.51 -13.92 3.90
N VAL A 71 3.28 -13.75 2.83
CA VAL A 71 2.80 -13.21 1.56
C VAL A 71 3.26 -14.08 0.42
N VAL A 72 2.39 -14.26 -0.57
CA VAL A 72 2.68 -14.92 -1.84
C VAL A 72 2.37 -13.95 -2.98
N VAL A 73 3.36 -13.77 -3.85
CA VAL A 73 3.24 -13.02 -5.09
C VAL A 73 3.54 -13.97 -6.26
N ASP A 74 2.55 -14.15 -7.14
CA ASP A 74 2.67 -14.98 -8.33
C ASP A 74 2.57 -14.15 -9.61
N PHE A 75 3.51 -14.37 -10.51
CA PHE A 75 3.51 -13.88 -11.89
C PHE A 75 3.01 -15.00 -12.82
N CYS A 76 1.68 -15.07 -12.99
CA CYS A 76 1.01 -16.13 -13.74
C CYS A 76 0.99 -15.84 -15.26
N MET A 77 1.20 -16.87 -16.07
CA MET A 77 1.11 -16.79 -17.53
C MET A 77 -0.34 -16.82 -18.05
N GLY A 78 -1.30 -17.23 -17.23
CA GLY A 78 -2.71 -17.29 -17.57
C GLY A 78 -3.61 -16.82 -16.43
N ILE A 79 -4.89 -16.64 -16.75
CA ILE A 79 -5.94 -16.29 -15.78
C ILE A 79 -6.48 -17.56 -15.10
N GLU A 80 -6.45 -18.68 -15.83
CA GLU A 80 -6.95 -19.98 -15.41
C GLU A 80 -6.11 -20.61 -14.28
N GLU A 81 -6.79 -21.43 -13.46
CA GLU A 81 -6.12 -22.24 -12.45
C GLU A 81 -5.20 -23.28 -13.11
N GLY A 82 -4.07 -23.56 -12.47
CA GLY A 82 -3.07 -24.49 -13.02
C GLY A 82 -2.22 -23.91 -14.15
N SER A 83 -2.42 -22.65 -14.56
CA SER A 83 -1.53 -21.98 -15.49
C SER A 83 -0.09 -21.88 -14.93
N ASN A 84 0.89 -21.87 -15.83
CA ASN A 84 2.29 -21.74 -15.45
C ASN A 84 2.53 -20.45 -14.64
N ILE A 85 3.42 -20.55 -13.66
CA ILE A 85 3.86 -19.42 -12.84
C ILE A 85 5.32 -19.14 -13.20
N ALA A 86 5.56 -18.00 -13.85
CA ALA A 86 6.89 -17.58 -14.26
C ALA A 86 7.77 -17.32 -13.03
N PHE A 87 7.20 -16.66 -12.02
CA PHE A 87 7.86 -16.37 -10.77
C PHE A 87 6.87 -16.47 -9.60
N HIS A 88 7.15 -17.39 -8.69
CA HIS A 88 6.49 -17.55 -7.40
C HIS A 88 7.43 -17.01 -6.32
N PHE A 89 6.99 -16.02 -5.58
CA PHE A 89 7.71 -15.46 -4.44
C PHE A 89 6.86 -15.63 -3.19
N ARG A 90 7.37 -16.35 -2.19
CA ARG A 90 6.67 -16.59 -0.92
C ARG A 90 7.53 -16.23 0.27
N VAL A 91 7.01 -15.39 1.15
CA VAL A 91 7.56 -15.12 2.47
C VAL A 91 6.85 -16.02 3.47
N TYR A 92 7.61 -16.66 4.35
CA TYR A 92 7.10 -17.42 5.48
C TYR A 92 7.30 -16.65 6.78
N THR A 93 6.51 -17.02 7.78
CA THR A 93 6.47 -16.43 9.13
C THR A 93 7.80 -16.48 9.88
N ASN A 94 8.68 -17.43 9.51
CA ASN A 94 10.01 -17.60 10.06
C ASN A 94 11.11 -16.88 9.26
N SER A 95 10.74 -15.83 8.51
CA SER A 95 11.66 -15.02 7.70
C SER A 95 12.36 -15.80 6.57
N MET A 96 11.86 -17.00 6.24
CA MET A 96 12.28 -17.76 5.06
C MET A 96 11.56 -17.21 3.84
N VAL A 97 12.30 -16.97 2.77
CA VAL A 97 11.73 -16.66 1.45
C VAL A 97 12.03 -17.81 0.50
N VAL A 98 10.99 -18.28 -0.19
CA VAL A 98 11.08 -19.29 -1.23
C VAL A 98 10.71 -18.66 -2.56
N MET A 99 11.54 -18.91 -3.55
CA MET A 99 11.35 -18.48 -4.93
C MET A 99 11.36 -19.69 -5.84
N ASN A 100 10.40 -19.77 -6.75
CA ASN A 100 10.32 -20.86 -7.71
C ASN A 100 9.58 -20.46 -9.00
N SER A 101 9.45 -21.40 -9.92
CA SER A 101 8.52 -21.35 -11.04
C SER A 101 7.69 -22.63 -11.05
N PHE A 102 6.47 -22.55 -11.58
CA PHE A 102 5.61 -23.70 -11.83
C PHE A 102 5.43 -23.87 -13.33
N GLN A 103 5.85 -25.00 -13.87
CA GLN A 103 5.89 -25.26 -15.31
C GLN A 103 5.36 -26.67 -15.58
N GLU A 104 4.49 -26.80 -16.59
CA GLU A 104 4.00 -28.10 -17.07
C GLU A 104 3.42 -29.00 -15.96
N GLY A 105 2.73 -28.38 -14.99
CA GLY A 105 2.12 -29.11 -13.87
C GLY A 105 3.05 -29.40 -12.69
N GLY A 106 4.31 -28.94 -12.71
CA GLY A 106 5.29 -29.20 -11.66
C GLY A 106 6.05 -27.96 -11.17
N TRP A 107 6.33 -27.93 -9.87
CA TRP A 107 7.29 -26.99 -9.29
C TRP A 107 8.71 -27.33 -9.75
N GLN A 108 9.48 -26.29 -10.08
CA GLN A 108 10.87 -26.43 -10.50
C GLN A 108 11.81 -26.41 -9.29
N GLU A 109 13.12 -26.25 -9.51
CA GLU A 109 14.09 -26.13 -8.41
C GLU A 109 13.83 -24.88 -7.55
N GLU A 110 13.68 -25.07 -6.24
CA GLU A 110 13.48 -23.95 -5.31
C GLU A 110 14.77 -23.18 -5.03
N LYS A 111 14.66 -21.85 -4.97
CA LYS A 111 15.67 -21.00 -4.34
C LYS A 111 15.16 -20.55 -2.98
N ARG A 112 15.98 -20.71 -1.95
CA ARG A 112 15.63 -20.36 -0.57
C ARG A 112 16.61 -19.34 -0.02
N MET A 113 16.11 -18.44 0.81
CA MET A 113 16.93 -17.49 1.55
C MET A 113 16.30 -17.21 2.90
N PHE A 114 17.12 -16.77 3.85
CA PHE A 114 16.69 -16.31 5.17
C PHE A 114 17.11 -14.86 5.31
N SER A 115 16.16 -13.98 5.63
CA SER A 115 16.44 -12.57 5.87
C SER A 115 15.26 -11.94 6.59
N ASP A 116 15.53 -10.95 7.45
CA ASP A 116 14.58 -10.44 8.44
C ASP A 116 14.02 -9.03 8.17
N PRO A 117 13.65 -8.62 6.94
CA PRO A 117 12.98 -7.34 6.73
C PRO A 117 11.45 -7.44 6.94
N PHE A 118 10.92 -8.63 7.19
CA PHE A 118 9.49 -8.91 7.33
C PHE A 118 9.10 -9.06 8.79
N MET A 119 9.08 -7.94 9.52
CA MET A 119 8.81 -7.95 10.96
C MET A 119 7.30 -7.93 11.26
N PRO A 120 6.79 -8.82 12.13
CA PRO A 120 5.41 -8.79 12.61
C PRO A 120 4.92 -7.40 13.04
N GLY A 121 3.78 -6.98 12.49
CA GLY A 121 3.11 -5.72 12.81
C GLY A 121 3.77 -4.48 12.19
N GLN A 122 4.91 -4.62 11.51
CA GLN A 122 5.56 -3.52 10.79
C GLN A 122 5.14 -3.52 9.32
N PRO A 123 4.78 -2.36 8.76
CA PRO A 123 4.56 -2.25 7.33
C PRO A 123 5.89 -2.42 6.59
N PHE A 124 5.82 -3.01 5.39
CA PHE A 124 6.98 -3.11 4.49
C PHE A 124 6.56 -2.83 3.05
N GLU A 125 7.48 -2.24 2.30
CA GLU A 125 7.34 -2.05 0.86
C GLU A 125 8.07 -3.20 0.14
N LEU A 126 7.35 -3.95 -0.68
CA LEU A 126 7.90 -5.01 -1.52
C LEU A 126 7.86 -4.57 -2.98
N ARG A 127 9.03 -4.51 -3.64
CA ARG A 127 9.14 -4.11 -5.04
C ARG A 127 9.75 -5.18 -5.92
N PHE A 128 9.22 -5.31 -7.13
CA PHE A 128 9.73 -6.20 -8.18
C PHE A 128 10.08 -5.39 -9.41
N LEU A 129 11.35 -5.41 -9.80
CA LEU A 129 11.84 -4.81 -11.03
C LEU A 129 12.12 -5.91 -12.07
N VAL A 130 11.49 -5.80 -13.22
CA VAL A 130 11.72 -6.70 -14.35
C VAL A 130 12.93 -6.20 -15.13
N LEU A 131 14.04 -6.93 -15.04
CA LEU A 131 15.23 -6.69 -15.85
C LEU A 131 15.24 -7.62 -17.06
N GLU A 132 16.22 -7.45 -17.96
CA GLU A 132 16.35 -8.25 -19.17
C GLU A 132 16.49 -9.75 -18.88
N ASN A 133 17.26 -10.12 -17.84
CA ASN A 133 17.59 -11.52 -17.53
C ASN A 133 17.00 -12.03 -16.21
N GLU A 134 16.45 -11.15 -15.38
CA GLU A 134 15.99 -11.50 -14.03
C GLU A 134 14.89 -10.58 -13.51
N TYR A 135 14.20 -11.06 -12.47
CA TYR A 135 13.46 -10.22 -11.55
C TYR A 135 14.39 -9.80 -10.42
N LYS A 136 14.49 -8.50 -10.15
CA LYS A 136 15.19 -7.97 -8.98
C LYS A 136 14.16 -7.54 -7.94
N VAL A 137 14.29 -8.06 -6.72
CA VAL A 137 13.37 -7.79 -5.61
C VAL A 137 14.02 -6.82 -4.63
N PHE A 138 13.23 -5.86 -4.17
CA PHE A 138 13.62 -4.93 -3.12
C PHE A 138 12.63 -5.01 -1.97
N VAL A 139 13.13 -4.83 -0.75
CA VAL A 139 12.30 -4.66 0.44
C VAL A 139 12.73 -3.36 1.12
N ASN A 140 11.79 -2.45 1.38
CA ASN A 140 12.05 -1.14 2.00
C ASN A 140 13.18 -0.35 1.31
N ASN A 141 13.15 -0.32 -0.02
CA ASN A 141 14.16 0.30 -0.88
C ASN A 141 15.55 -0.36 -0.95
N GLU A 142 15.79 -1.43 -0.20
CA GLU A 142 17.05 -2.15 -0.24
C GLU A 142 16.98 -3.36 -1.18
N SER A 143 18.04 -3.57 -1.96
CA SER A 143 18.15 -4.73 -2.84
C SER A 143 18.15 -6.00 -2.01
N PHE A 144 17.17 -6.86 -2.22
CA PHE A 144 16.93 -8.03 -1.38
C PHE A 144 17.40 -9.32 -2.06
N CYS A 145 16.87 -9.64 -3.24
CA CYS A 145 17.25 -10.84 -3.98
C CYS A 145 17.02 -10.70 -5.49
N GLN A 146 17.49 -11.70 -6.23
CA GLN A 146 17.36 -11.79 -7.69
C GLN A 146 16.86 -13.18 -8.08
N PHE A 147 16.01 -13.24 -9.09
CA PHE A 147 15.50 -14.48 -9.67
C PHE A 147 15.61 -14.44 -11.19
N ALA A 148 16.57 -15.18 -11.75
CA ALA A 148 16.74 -15.30 -13.19
C ALA A 148 15.47 -15.83 -13.88
N HIS A 149 15.14 -15.27 -15.04
CA HIS A 149 13.96 -15.66 -15.81
C HIS A 149 14.05 -17.13 -16.22
N ARG A 150 13.06 -17.94 -15.82
CA ARG A 150 12.90 -19.32 -16.29
C ARG A 150 11.86 -19.46 -17.40
N LEU A 151 11.03 -18.45 -17.57
CA LEU A 151 9.97 -18.35 -18.57
C LEU A 151 9.97 -16.93 -19.18
N PRO A 152 9.50 -16.75 -20.43
CA PRO A 152 9.48 -15.43 -21.08
C PRO A 152 8.60 -14.43 -20.34
N ILE A 153 9.13 -13.24 -20.05
CA ILE A 153 8.41 -12.18 -19.31
C ILE A 153 7.13 -11.73 -20.03
N GLN A 154 7.12 -11.74 -21.37
CA GLN A 154 5.99 -11.31 -22.19
C GLN A 154 4.79 -12.25 -22.07
N SER A 155 5.03 -13.48 -21.60
CA SER A 155 3.99 -14.47 -21.38
C SER A 155 3.26 -14.29 -20.05
N VAL A 156 3.78 -13.49 -19.11
CA VAL A 156 3.06 -13.17 -17.86
C VAL A 156 1.87 -12.28 -18.19
N LYS A 157 0.68 -12.66 -17.68
CA LYS A 157 -0.59 -11.97 -17.93
C LYS A 157 -1.31 -11.52 -16.67
N MET A 158 -1.02 -12.16 -15.53
CA MET A 158 -1.76 -11.94 -14.30
C MET A 158 -0.80 -11.93 -13.12
N LEU A 159 -0.90 -10.88 -12.30
CA LEU A 159 -0.29 -10.81 -10.99
C LEU A 159 -1.32 -11.26 -9.96
N LYS A 160 -0.93 -12.15 -9.04
CA LYS A 160 -1.76 -12.56 -7.90
C LYS A 160 -1.01 -12.34 -6.60
N VAL A 161 -1.61 -11.60 -5.66
CA VAL A 161 -1.07 -11.37 -4.31
C VAL A 161 -2.03 -11.95 -3.29
N ARG A 162 -1.52 -12.77 -2.37
CA ARG A 162 -2.32 -13.41 -1.31
C ARG A 162 -1.47 -13.63 -0.06
N GLY A 163 -2.11 -13.87 1.08
CA GLY A 163 -1.38 -14.18 2.32
C GLY A 163 -2.07 -13.62 3.55
N ASP A 164 -1.36 -13.62 4.68
CA ASP A 164 -1.78 -13.09 5.98
C ASP A 164 -1.26 -11.65 6.20
N THR A 165 -1.38 -10.85 5.14
CA THR A 165 -0.99 -9.44 5.10
C THR A 165 -2.10 -8.62 4.47
N VAL A 166 -2.35 -7.43 5.02
CA VAL A 166 -3.21 -6.42 4.43
C VAL A 166 -2.41 -5.69 3.35
N LEU A 167 -2.96 -5.66 2.13
CA LEU A 167 -2.39 -4.93 1.01
C LEU A 167 -3.07 -3.55 0.93
N THR A 168 -2.28 -2.48 1.02
CA THR A 168 -2.80 -1.10 1.10
C THR A 168 -2.63 -0.31 -0.20
N SER A 169 -1.61 -0.63 -1.01
CA SER A 169 -1.46 -0.08 -2.36
C SER A 169 -0.79 -1.06 -3.31
N VAL A 170 -1.10 -0.93 -4.59
CA VAL A 170 -0.36 -1.52 -5.71
C VAL A 170 -0.04 -0.42 -6.70
N ASP A 171 1.24 -0.23 -6.98
CA ASP A 171 1.72 0.78 -7.91
C ASP A 171 2.56 0.13 -9.02
N THR A 172 2.37 0.60 -10.26
CA THR A 172 3.11 0.11 -11.43
C THR A 172 3.78 1.29 -12.14
N PHE A 173 5.07 1.18 -12.46
CA PHE A 173 5.87 2.23 -13.11
C PHE A 173 6.57 1.72 -14.37
#